data_AF-A0A9W6HGF9-F1
#
_entry.id   AF-A0A9W6HGF9-F1
#
_cell.length_a   1.000
_cell.length_b   1.000
_cell.length_c   1.000
_cell.angle_alpha   90.00
_cell.angle_beta   90.00
_cell.angle_gamma   90.00
#
_symmetry.space_group_name_H-M   'P 1'
#
loop_
_entity.id
_entity.type
_entity.pdbx_description
1 polymer ?
#
loop_
_entity_poly.entity_id
_entity_poly.type
_entity_poly.pdbx_seq_one_letter_code
_entity_poly.pdbx_strand_id
1 'polypeptide(L)'
;MAIIIVVIASAIAAGAKGLIQNTLSGLSYGKILGNIVAIFILFLGVTAALNQIEVATTVTTPILIAVLAIIAGVIIVGAGGGLIKPMQERWEALLTKAEEEAPKIQREAAGAPSVAEQAKQAGQQVHNATRTAPQRPAQPPQI
;
A
#
# COMPACT_ATOMS: atom_id res chain seq x y z
N MET A 1 -5.69 -45.43 -6.64
CA MET A 1 -6.61 -44.36 -7.12
C MET A 1 -5.95 -42.99 -7.29
N ALA A 2 -4.72 -42.78 -6.79
CA ALA A 2 -3.99 -41.50 -6.92
C ALA A 2 -3.82 -41.00 -8.36
N ILE A 3 -3.52 -41.89 -9.32
CA ILE A 3 -3.36 -41.53 -10.74
C ILE A 3 -4.63 -40.87 -11.30
N ILE A 4 -5.80 -41.43 -10.99
CA ILE A 4 -7.10 -40.92 -11.45
C ILE A 4 -7.31 -39.49 -10.91
N ILE A 5 -6.96 -39.24 -9.66
CA ILE A 5 -7.12 -37.91 -9.03
C ILE A 5 -6.20 -36.89 -9.69
N VAL A 6 -4.94 -37.25 -9.96
CA VAL A 6 -4.01 -36.35 -10.66
C VAL A 6 -4.54 -36.00 -12.06
N VAL A 7 -5.09 -36.98 -12.78
CA VAL A 7 -5.69 -36.75 -14.10
C VAL A 7 -6.89 -35.82 -14.02
N ILE A 8 -7.82 -36.07 -13.10
CA ILE A 8 -9.01 -35.22 -12.90
C ILE A 8 -8.60 -33.80 -12.50
N ALA A 9 -7.69 -33.66 -11.54
CA ALA A 9 -7.22 -32.34 -11.09
C ALA A 9 -6.53 -31.57 -12.23
N SER A 10 -5.72 -32.25 -13.04
CA SER A 10 -5.05 -31.65 -14.20
C SER A 10 -6.07 -31.20 -15.25
N ALA A 11 -7.11 -32.00 -15.51
CA ALA A 11 -8.19 -31.64 -16.42
C ALA A 11 -8.97 -30.42 -15.92
N ILE A 12 -9.31 -30.37 -14.63
CA ILE A 12 -9.99 -29.22 -14.01
C ILE A 12 -9.10 -27.98 -14.07
N ALA A 13 -7.80 -28.11 -13.75
CA ALA A 13 -6.84 -27.00 -13.81
C ALA A 13 -6.73 -26.43 -15.22
N ALA A 14 -6.62 -27.30 -16.23
CA ALA A 14 -6.56 -26.89 -17.64
C ALA A 14 -7.87 -26.22 -18.09
N GLY A 15 -9.02 -26.78 -17.71
CA GLY A 15 -10.34 -26.21 -18.00
C GLY A 15 -10.52 -24.84 -17.37
N ALA A 16 -10.26 -24.70 -16.07
CA ALA A 16 -10.36 -23.43 -15.35
C ALA A 16 -9.41 -22.37 -15.92
N LYS A 17 -8.15 -22.75 -16.21
CA LYS A 17 -7.19 -21.87 -16.89
C LYS A 17 -7.73 -21.39 -18.23
N GLY A 18 -8.22 -22.30 -19.06
CA GLY A 18 -8.78 -21.99 -20.37
C GLY A 18 -9.95 -21.02 -20.26
N LEU A 19 -10.88 -21.29 -19.33
CA LEU A 19 -12.02 -20.41 -19.08
C LEU A 19 -11.57 -19.00 -18.68
N ILE A 20 -10.68 -18.88 -17.70
CA ILE A 20 -10.19 -17.57 -17.21
C ILE A 20 -9.44 -16.83 -18.31
N GLN A 21 -8.56 -17.51 -19.06
CA GLN A 21 -7.80 -16.88 -20.13
C GLN A 21 -8.71 -16.43 -21.28
N ASN A 22 -9.79 -17.17 -21.56
CA ASN A 22 -10.72 -16.83 -22.62
C ASN A 22 -11.67 -15.69 -22.21
N THR A 23 -12.18 -15.70 -20.96
CA THR A 23 -13.06 -14.62 -20.45
C THR A 23 -12.30 -13.32 -20.24
N LEU A 24 -11.03 -13.41 -19.89
CA LEU A 24 -10.17 -12.27 -19.57
C LEU A 24 -9.14 -11.99 -20.68
N SER A 25 -9.36 -12.48 -21.90
CA SER A 25 -8.39 -12.38 -23.01
C SER A 25 -8.11 -10.94 -23.47
N GLY A 26 -9.06 -10.02 -23.24
CA GLY A 26 -8.90 -8.59 -23.50
C GLY A 26 -8.12 -7.83 -22.41
N LEU A 27 -7.80 -8.49 -21.30
CA LEU A 27 -7.01 -7.91 -20.21
C LEU A 27 -5.63 -8.56 -20.17
N SER A 28 -4.58 -7.74 -20.12
CA SER A 28 -3.18 -8.20 -20.08
C SER A 28 -2.91 -9.24 -18.96
N TYR A 29 -3.69 -9.19 -17.88
CA TYR A 29 -3.54 -10.07 -16.73
C TYR A 29 -4.23 -11.44 -16.85
N GLY A 30 -5.10 -11.66 -17.86
CA GLY A 30 -5.84 -12.91 -18.00
C GLY A 30 -4.95 -14.14 -18.08
N LYS A 31 -3.82 -14.03 -18.78
CA LYS A 31 -2.83 -15.12 -18.91
C LYS A 31 -2.18 -15.48 -17.57
N ILE A 32 -1.77 -14.46 -16.81
CA ILE A 32 -1.11 -14.62 -15.51
C ILE A 32 -2.09 -15.20 -14.50
N LEU A 33 -3.29 -14.63 -14.40
CA LEU A 33 -4.32 -15.09 -13.45
C LEU A 33 -4.74 -16.54 -13.74
N GLY A 34 -4.97 -16.88 -15.02
CA GLY A 34 -5.30 -18.24 -15.40
C GLY A 34 -4.18 -19.24 -15.06
N ASN A 35 -2.91 -18.85 -15.21
CA ASN A 35 -1.78 -19.69 -14.80
C ASN A 35 -1.73 -19.91 -13.27
N ILE A 36 -1.93 -18.85 -12.49
CA ILE A 36 -1.94 -18.93 -11.02
C ILE A 36 -3.03 -19.90 -10.55
N VAL A 37 -4.25 -19.75 -11.08
CA VAL A 37 -5.38 -20.64 -10.73
C VAL A 37 -5.08 -22.10 -11.13
N ALA A 38 -4.52 -22.34 -12.32
CA ALA A 38 -4.16 -23.68 -12.77
C ALA A 38 -3.17 -24.35 -11.80
N ILE A 39 -2.11 -23.63 -11.41
CA ILE A 39 -1.09 -24.12 -10.49
C ILE A 39 -1.70 -24.42 -9.13
N PHE A 40 -2.60 -23.56 -8.64
CA PHE A 40 -3.25 -23.74 -7.35
C PHE A 40 -4.14 -24.99 -7.32
N ILE A 41 -4.95 -25.20 -8.35
CA ILE A 41 -5.81 -26.39 -8.47
C ILE A 41 -4.94 -27.65 -8.58
N LEU A 42 -3.90 -27.62 -9.40
CA LEU A 42 -2.99 -28.75 -9.56
C LEU A 42 -2.30 -29.10 -8.23
N PHE A 43 -1.83 -28.10 -7.48
CA PHE A 43 -1.22 -28.28 -6.17
C PHE A 43 -2.17 -28.98 -5.19
N LEU A 44 -3.43 -28.55 -5.10
CA LEU A 44 -4.44 -29.20 -4.26
C LEU A 44 -4.71 -30.64 -4.70
N GLY A 45 -4.82 -30.88 -6.01
CA GLY A 45 -5.03 -32.22 -6.56
C GLY A 45 -3.89 -33.19 -6.29
N VAL A 46 -2.65 -32.74 -6.45
CA VAL A 46 -1.45 -33.52 -6.12
C VAL A 46 -1.42 -33.82 -4.62
N THR A 47 -1.72 -32.84 -3.78
CA THR A 47 -1.80 -33.03 -2.33
C THR A 47 -2.83 -34.10 -1.94
N ALA A 48 -4.02 -34.04 -2.54
CA ALA A 48 -5.08 -35.02 -2.31
C ALA A 48 -4.67 -36.43 -2.79
N ALA A 49 -3.97 -36.52 -3.91
CA ALA A 49 -3.47 -37.77 -4.44
C ALA A 49 -2.38 -38.38 -3.54
N LEU A 50 -1.42 -37.58 -3.07
CA LEU A 50 -0.35 -38.03 -2.18
C LEU A 50 -0.89 -38.55 -0.84
N ASN A 51 -1.91 -37.89 -0.28
CA ASN A 51 -2.56 -38.33 0.95
C ASN A 51 -3.23 -39.71 0.82
N GLN A 52 -3.61 -40.12 -0.41
CA GLN A 52 -4.19 -41.45 -0.64
C GLN A 52 -3.15 -42.57 -0.79
N ILE A 53 -1.86 -42.26 -0.97
CA ILE A 53 -0.81 -43.28 -1.15
C ILE A 53 -0.30 -43.78 0.22
N GLU A 54 -0.87 -43.33 1.34
CA GLU A 54 -0.43 -43.69 2.72
C GLU A 54 1.07 -43.50 2.97
N VAL A 55 1.76 -42.68 2.15
CA VAL A 55 3.13 -42.25 2.41
C VAL A 55 3.07 -41.24 3.55
N ALA A 56 3.04 -41.83 4.75
CA ALA A 56 3.03 -41.27 6.09
C ALA A 56 2.83 -39.74 6.14
N THR A 57 1.73 -39.32 6.75
CA THR A 57 1.43 -37.92 7.09
C THR A 57 2.60 -37.19 7.77
N THR A 58 3.57 -37.90 8.34
CA THR A 58 4.83 -37.39 8.87
C THR A 58 5.76 -36.76 7.83
N VAL A 59 5.71 -37.15 6.56
CA VAL A 59 6.52 -36.56 5.48
C VAL A 59 5.70 -35.58 4.63
N THR A 60 4.44 -35.91 4.36
CA THR A 60 3.58 -35.08 3.49
C THR A 60 3.18 -33.75 4.16
N THR A 61 2.89 -33.75 5.47
CA THR A 61 2.46 -32.54 6.18
C THR A 61 3.56 -31.47 6.26
N PRO A 62 4.83 -31.80 6.60
CA PRO A 62 5.91 -30.82 6.57
C PRO A 62 6.16 -30.23 5.17
N ILE A 63 6.11 -31.06 4.13
CA ILE A 63 6.33 -30.61 2.74
C ILE A 63 5.22 -29.64 2.32
N LEU A 64 3.97 -29.92 2.67
CA LEU A 64 2.84 -29.01 2.44
C LEU A 64 3.08 -27.64 3.06
N ILE A 65 3.46 -27.62 4.34
CA ILE A 65 3.75 -26.38 5.05
C ILE A 65 4.91 -25.65 4.38
N ALA A 66 5.97 -26.34 3.97
CA ALA A 66 7.11 -25.73 3.29
C ALA A 66 6.72 -25.08 1.95
N VAL A 67 5.94 -25.77 1.11
CA VAL A 67 5.49 -25.20 -0.17
C VAL A 67 4.56 -24.01 0.05
N LEU A 68 3.63 -24.09 0.99
CA LEU A 68 2.76 -22.97 1.35
C LEU A 68 3.57 -21.79 1.91
N ALA A 69 4.58 -22.04 2.73
CA ALA A 69 5.47 -21.03 3.26
C ALA A 69 6.30 -20.35 2.15
N ILE A 70 6.75 -21.09 1.15
CA ILE A 70 7.43 -20.53 -0.03
C ILE A 70 6.48 -19.63 -0.80
N ILE A 71 5.27 -20.10 -1.11
CA ILE A 71 4.26 -19.30 -1.83
C ILE A 71 3.95 -18.02 -1.05
N ALA A 72 3.69 -18.13 0.25
CA ALA A 72 3.44 -16.99 1.12
C ALA A 72 4.65 -16.04 1.14
N GLY A 73 5.86 -16.56 1.28
CA GLY A 73 7.10 -15.78 1.25
C GLY A 73 7.28 -15.02 -0.05
N VAL A 74 7.06 -15.66 -1.20
CA VAL A 74 7.12 -15.00 -2.52
C VAL A 74 6.07 -13.91 -2.66
N ILE A 75 4.84 -14.15 -2.20
CA ILE A 75 3.76 -13.14 -2.25
C ILE A 75 4.10 -11.95 -1.34
N ILE A 76 4.53 -12.20 -0.10
CA ILE A 76 4.87 -11.17 0.87
C ILE A 76 6.05 -10.33 0.37
N VAL A 77 7.12 -10.97 -0.10
CA VAL A 77 8.33 -10.28 -0.60
C VAL A 77 8.06 -9.59 -1.94
N GLY A 78 7.28 -10.21 -2.84
CA GLY A 78 6.89 -9.62 -4.12
C GLY A 78 6.02 -8.38 -3.94
N ALA A 79 5.05 -8.42 -3.02
CA ALA A 79 4.22 -7.27 -2.68
C ALA A 79 5.02 -6.19 -1.93
N GLY A 80 5.92 -6.58 -1.01
CA GLY A 80 6.73 -5.64 -0.24
C GLY A 80 7.85 -4.96 -1.05
N GLY A 81 8.53 -5.70 -1.93
CA GLY A 81 9.63 -5.20 -2.74
C GLY A 81 9.19 -4.48 -4.02
N GLY A 82 8.04 -4.87 -4.60
CA GLY A 82 7.52 -4.28 -5.84
C GLY A 82 7.10 -2.80 -5.72
N LEU A 83 6.82 -2.34 -4.50
CA LEU A 83 6.40 -0.96 -4.23
C LEU A 83 7.57 0.02 -4.01
N ILE A 84 8.81 -0.46 -3.97
CA ILE A 84 9.98 0.41 -3.81
C ILE A 84 10.15 1.36 -5.00
N LYS A 85 10.00 0.83 -6.23
CA LYS A 85 10.15 1.61 -7.47
C LYS A 85 9.10 2.72 -7.65
N PRO A 86 7.78 2.46 -7.49
CA PRO A 86 6.80 3.54 -7.56
C PRO A 86 6.95 4.55 -6.41
N MET A 87 7.52 4.16 -5.27
CA MET A 87 7.78 5.10 -4.19
C MET A 87 8.91 6.07 -4.58
N GLN A 88 9.99 5.58 -5.19
CA GLN A 88 11.08 6.42 -5.71
C GLN A 88 10.57 7.44 -6.73
N GLU A 89 9.77 7.02 -7.71
CA GLU A 89 9.18 7.91 -8.71
C GLU A 89 8.31 9.01 -8.08
N ARG A 90 7.59 8.70 -6.99
CA ARG A 90 6.78 9.69 -6.27
C ARG A 90 7.62 10.73 -5.54
N TRP A 91 8.75 10.32 -4.94
CA TRP A 91 9.68 11.26 -4.31
C TRP A 91 10.37 12.14 -5.36
N GLU A 92 10.80 11.57 -6.48
CA GLU A 92 11.38 12.32 -7.60
C GLU A 92 10.40 13.34 -8.17
N ALA A 93 9.13 12.96 -8.38
CA ALA A 93 8.10 13.89 -8.85
C ALA A 93 7.85 15.05 -7.87
N LEU A 94 7.97 14.80 -6.56
CA LEU A 94 7.87 15.84 -5.53
C LEU A 94 9.12 16.74 -5.49
N LEU A 95 10.31 16.19 -5.70
CA LEU A 95 11.58 16.93 -5.82
C LEU A 95 11.57 17.86 -7.02
N THR A 96 11.13 17.40 -8.18
CA THR A 96 11.02 18.23 -9.40
C THR A 96 10.02 19.38 -9.23
N LYS A 97 8.89 19.14 -8.56
CA LYS A 97 7.92 20.21 -8.24
C LYS A 97 8.50 21.24 -7.26
N ALA A 98 9.27 20.80 -6.28
CA ALA A 98 9.94 21.70 -5.34
C ALA A 98 11.02 22.54 -6.03
N GLU A 99 11.72 22.00 -7.02
CA GLU A 99 12.71 22.73 -7.83
C GLU A 99 12.07 23.80 -8.73
N GLU A 100 10.89 23.55 -9.30
CA GLU A 100 10.14 24.55 -10.06
C GLU A 100 9.55 25.67 -9.17
N GLU A 101 9.18 25.35 -7.93
CA GLU A 101 8.64 26.33 -6.97
C GLU A 101 9.73 27.07 -6.18
N ALA A 102 10.95 26.52 -6.08
CA ALA A 102 12.10 27.13 -5.39
C ALA A 102 12.39 28.59 -5.79
N PRO A 103 12.41 28.98 -7.09
CA PRO A 103 12.65 30.38 -7.45
C PRO A 103 11.46 31.30 -7.15
N LYS A 104 10.23 30.77 -7.07
CA LYS A 104 9.05 31.56 -6.66
C LYS A 104 9.02 31.79 -5.16
N ILE A 105 9.33 30.76 -4.38
CA ILE A 105 9.45 30.85 -2.92
C ILE A 105 10.61 31.77 -2.52
N GLN A 106 11.76 31.73 -3.22
CA GLN A 106 12.84 32.69 -2.98
C GLN A 106 12.43 34.14 -3.25
N ARG A 107 11.61 34.39 -4.27
CA ARG A 107 11.12 35.75 -4.60
C ARG A 107 10.10 36.25 -3.58
N GLU A 108 9.20 35.39 -3.11
CA GLU A 108 8.27 35.73 -2.03
C GLU A 108 8.97 35.88 -0.67
N ALA A 109 9.96 35.04 -0.36
CA ALA A 109 10.75 35.13 0.86
C ALA A 109 11.66 36.37 0.90
N ALA A 110 12.17 36.82 -0.26
CA ALA A 110 12.93 38.08 -0.36
C ALA A 110 12.05 39.33 -0.17
N GLY A 111 10.73 39.23 -0.40
CA GLY A 111 9.76 40.31 -0.18
C GLY A 111 9.00 40.22 1.14
N ALA A 112 9.11 39.12 1.88
CA ALA A 112 8.38 38.90 3.13
C ALA A 112 9.09 39.59 4.31
N PRO A 113 8.37 40.36 5.15
CA PRO A 113 8.95 40.95 6.34
C PRO A 113 9.43 39.84 7.29
N SER A 114 10.59 40.04 7.89
CA SER A 114 11.25 39.07 8.76
C SER A 114 10.29 38.59 9.86
N VAL A 115 10.33 37.30 10.20
CA VAL A 115 9.53 36.72 11.29
C VAL A 115 9.72 37.50 12.60
N ALA A 116 10.91 38.08 12.80
CA ALA A 116 11.21 38.95 13.93
C ALA A 116 10.49 40.33 13.85
N GLU A 117 10.28 40.87 12.66
CA GLU A 117 9.53 42.11 12.44
C GLU A 117 8.02 41.88 12.61
N GLN A 118 7.50 40.76 12.10
CA GLN A 118 6.10 40.36 12.31
C GLN A 118 5.81 40.12 13.79
N ALA A 119 6.71 39.46 14.51
CA ALA A 119 6.59 39.25 15.96
C ALA A 119 6.60 40.58 16.73
N LYS A 120 7.44 41.54 16.34
CA LYS A 120 7.47 42.89 16.94
C LYS A 120 6.17 43.66 16.67
N GLN A 121 5.63 43.58 15.46
CA GLN A 121 4.38 44.26 15.09
C GLN A 121 3.17 43.67 15.83
N ALA A 122 3.09 42.33 15.94
CA ALA A 122 2.06 41.66 16.72
C ALA A 122 2.13 42.04 18.21
N GLY A 123 3.33 42.08 18.80
CA GLY A 123 3.53 42.52 20.18
C GLY A 123 3.13 43.99 20.42
N GLN A 124 3.37 44.87 19.45
CA GLN A 124 2.97 46.28 19.53
C GLN A 124 1.45 46.48 19.39
N GLN A 125 0.77 45.70 18.53
CA GLN A 125 -0.69 45.74 18.41
C GLN A 125 -1.37 45.30 19.71
N VAL A 126 -0.87 44.26 20.37
CA VAL A 126 -1.39 43.80 21.67
C VAL A 126 -1.16 44.86 22.77
N HIS A 127 0.00 45.54 22.76
CA HIS A 127 0.28 46.63 23.69
C HIS A 127 -0.65 47.84 23.49
N ASN A 128 -0.93 48.22 22.23
CA ASN A 128 -1.83 49.33 21.93
C ASN A 128 -3.29 48.99 22.24
N ALA A 129 -3.74 47.77 21.97
CA ALA A 129 -5.08 47.30 22.32
C ALA A 129 -5.31 47.31 23.84
N THR A 130 -4.31 46.93 24.62
CA THR A 130 -4.36 46.99 26.09
C THR A 130 -4.39 48.43 26.61
N ARG A 131 -3.75 49.37 25.93
CA ARG A 131 -3.70 50.79 26.33
C ARG A 131 -4.97 51.58 25.97
N THR A 132 -5.78 51.09 25.03
CA THR A 132 -7.02 51.76 24.59
C THR A 132 -8.30 51.19 25.22
N ALA A 133 -8.21 50.14 26.06
CA ALA A 133 -9.34 49.66 26.85
C ALA A 133 -9.78 50.75 27.85
N PRO A 134 -10.98 51.33 27.72
CA PRO A 134 -11.44 52.40 28.62
C PRO A 134 -11.63 51.82 30.02
N GLN A 135 -10.96 52.43 31.02
CA GLN A 135 -11.26 52.20 32.43
C GLN A 135 -12.73 52.53 32.69
N ARG A 136 -13.57 51.50 32.72
CA ARG A 136 -14.97 51.59 33.16
C ARG A 136 -14.96 51.86 34.67
N PRO A 137 -15.42 53.02 35.17
CA PRO A 137 -15.47 53.28 36.60
C PRO A 137 -16.45 52.31 37.24
N ALA A 138 -16.03 51.63 38.30
CA ALA A 138 -16.90 50.79 39.12
C ALA A 138 -17.93 51.70 39.82
N GLN A 139 -19.21 51.61 39.40
CA GLN A 139 -20.31 52.28 40.10
C GLN A 139 -20.63 51.50 41.38
N PRO A 140 -20.70 52.17 42.55
CA PRO A 140 -21.03 51.50 43.81
C PRO A 140 -22.52 51.12 43.87
N PRO A 141 -22.86 50.06 44.63
CA PRO A 141 -24.23 49.56 44.73
C PRO A 141 -25.11 50.57 45.48
N GLN A 142 -26.20 50.99 44.83
CA GLN A 142 -27.27 51.78 45.45
C GLN A 142 -28.06 50.85 46.39
N ILE A 143 -28.27 51.33 47.62
CA ILE A 143 -28.95 50.64 48.74
C ILE A 143 -30.46 50.50 48.45
#